data_AF-A0A662Z622-F1
#
_entry.id   AF-A0A662Z622-F1
#
_cell.length_a   1.000
_cell.length_b   1.000
_cell.length_c   1.000
_cell.angle_alpha   90.00
_cell.angle_beta   90.00
_cell.angle_gamma   90.00
#
_symmetry.space_group_name_H-M   'P 1'
#
loop_
_entity.id
_entity.type
_entity.pdbx_description
1 polymer ?
#
loop_
_entity_poly.entity_id
_entity_poly.type
_entity_poly.pdbx_seq_one_letter_code
_entity_poly.pdbx_strand_id
1 'polypeptide(L)' 'MIKFPVPTSGHGGGDERIMKQFIQQIGPKETGSESLSSIDKSLQSHLMAFAAEESRLNNGKSIELASF' A
#
# COMPACT_ATOMS: atom_id res chain seq x y z
N MET A 1 4.66 -4.70 -25.68
CA MET A 1 3.58 -4.68 -24.68
C MET A 1 3.48 -6.08 -24.07
N ILE A 2 3.75 -6.22 -22.77
CA ILE A 2 3.66 -7.52 -22.06
C ILE A 2 2.18 -7.83 -21.84
N LYS A 3 1.74 -9.05 -22.20
CA LYS A 3 0.36 -9.51 -21.98
C LYS A 3 0.32 -10.43 -20.76
N PHE A 4 -0.49 -10.07 -19.76
CA PHE A 4 -0.74 -10.90 -18.58
C PHE A 4 -1.99 -11.78 -18.81
N PRO A 5 -1.98 -13.04 -18.33
CA PRO A 5 -3.13 -13.94 -18.45
C PRO A 5 -4.27 -13.53 -17.51
N VAL A 6 -5.52 -13.74 -17.95
CA VAL A 6 -6.72 -13.36 -17.20
C VAL A 6 -6.99 -14.36 -16.07
N PRO A 7 -7.07 -13.94 -14.79
CA PRO A 7 -7.35 -14.83 -13.67
C PRO A 7 -8.78 -15.38 -13.72
N THR A 8 -8.96 -16.67 -13.40
CA THR A 8 -10.24 -17.38 -13.48
C THR A 8 -11.03 -17.44 -12.15
N SER A 9 -10.50 -16.90 -11.03
CA SER A 9 -11.15 -16.80 -9.70
C SER A 9 -10.37 -15.90 -8.72
N GLY A 10 -11.02 -15.46 -7.63
CA GLY A 10 -10.39 -14.94 -6.41
C GLY A 10 -9.83 -13.51 -6.44
N HIS A 11 -9.58 -12.97 -5.25
CA HIS A 11 -9.01 -11.66 -4.90
C HIS A 11 -7.56 -11.47 -5.42
N GLY A 12 -7.31 -11.63 -6.72
CA GLY A 12 -5.97 -11.82 -7.30
C GLY A 12 -5.49 -10.71 -8.25
N GLY A 13 -6.23 -9.60 -8.36
CA GLY A 13 -5.86 -8.46 -9.21
C GLY A 13 -4.96 -7.42 -8.52
N GLY A 14 -4.57 -7.66 -7.27
CA GLY A 14 -3.70 -6.78 -6.49
C GLY A 14 -2.25 -6.90 -6.93
N ASP A 15 -1.70 -8.11 -6.88
CA ASP A 15 -0.30 -8.40 -7.21
C ASP A 15 0.06 -8.00 -8.64
N GLU A 16 -0.81 -8.31 -9.61
CA GLU A 16 -0.61 -7.91 -11.01
C GLU A 16 -0.51 -6.37 -11.14
N ARG A 17 -1.37 -5.62 -10.43
CA ARG A 17 -1.34 -4.16 -10.43
C ARG A 17 -0.11 -3.60 -9.73
N ILE A 18 0.29 -4.19 -8.58
CA ILE A 18 1.50 -3.80 -7.85
C ILE A 18 2.73 -3.97 -8.75
N MET A 19 2.87 -5.13 -9.39
CA MET A 19 4.01 -5.42 -10.28
C MET A 19 4.01 -4.53 -11.53
N LYS A 20 2.84 -4.28 -12.14
CA LYS A 20 2.70 -3.37 -13.27
C LYS A 20 3.14 -1.95 -12.88
N GLN A 21 2.71 -1.45 -11.73
CA GLN A 21 3.06 -0.12 -11.24
C GLN A 21 4.56 -0.02 -10.91
N PHE A 22 5.14 -1.04 -10.28
CA PHE A 22 6.58 -1.08 -9.99
C PHE A 22 7.42 -0.99 -11.27
N ILE A 23 7.09 -1.78 -12.30
CA ILE A 23 7.80 -1.77 -13.60
C ILE A 23 7.69 -0.39 -14.28
N GLN A 24 6.51 0.26 -14.19
CA GLN A 24 6.30 1.61 -14.71
C GLN A 24 7.17 2.66 -14.00
N GLN A 25 7.40 2.51 -12.69
CA GLN A 25 8.18 3.44 -11.89
C GLN A 25 9.70 3.35 -12.15
N ILE A 26 10.22 2.15 -12.42
CA ILE A 26 11.66 1.92 -12.68
C ILE A 26 12.05 2.06 -14.16
N GLY A 27 11.07 2.07 -15.07
CA GLY A 27 11.28 2.21 -16.51
C GLY A 27 11.60 3.65 -16.97
N PRO A 28 11.79 3.88 -18.28
CA PRO A 28 11.96 5.23 -18.82
C PRO A 28 10.79 6.12 -18.40
N LYS A 29 11.07 7.20 -17.68
CA LYS A 29 10.04 8.07 -17.10
C LYS A 29 9.12 8.65 -18.17
N GLU A 30 7.87 8.21 -18.19
CA GLU A 30 6.76 9.11 -18.50
C GLU A 30 6.76 10.15 -17.37
N THR A 31 7.10 11.40 -17.67
CA THR A 31 7.11 12.50 -16.70
C THR A 31 5.75 12.61 -16.01
N GLY A 32 5.70 12.36 -14.70
CA GLY A 32 4.49 12.58 -13.88
C GLY A 32 3.84 11.34 -13.24
N SER A 33 4.41 10.14 -13.34
CA SER A 33 3.90 9.01 -12.54
C SER A 33 4.36 9.10 -11.07
N GLU A 34 3.51 9.65 -10.20
CA GLU A 34 3.72 9.59 -8.76
C GLU A 34 3.50 8.16 -8.24
N SER A 35 4.29 7.75 -7.24
CA SER A 35 4.10 6.45 -6.60
C SER A 35 2.87 6.45 -5.72
N LEU A 36 1.94 5.50 -5.94
CA LEU A 36 0.83 5.27 -5.02
C LEU A 36 1.30 4.81 -3.62
N SER A 37 2.52 4.29 -3.54
CA SER A 37 3.19 3.80 -2.34
C SER A 37 4.46 4.62 -2.09
N SER A 38 4.30 5.91 -1.81
CA SER A 38 5.41 6.72 -1.28
C SER A 38 5.84 6.22 0.10
N ILE A 39 7.01 6.67 0.57
CA ILE A 39 7.50 6.35 1.92
C ILE A 39 6.50 6.80 2.97
N ASP A 40 5.99 8.03 2.87
CA ASP A 40 5.02 8.58 3.82
C ASP A 40 3.71 7.77 3.86
N LYS A 41 3.22 7.36 2.68
CA LYS A 41 2.02 6.51 2.57
C LYS A 41 2.25 5.12 3.15
N SER A 42 3.45 4.57 2.98
CA SER A 42 3.82 3.27 3.54
C SER A 42 3.98 3.33 5.06
N LEU A 43 4.49 4.44 5.60
CA LEU A 43 4.66 4.63 7.05
C LEU A 43 3.30 4.72 7.77
N GLN A 44 2.30 5.35 7.16
CA GLN A 44 0.97 5.50 7.76
C GLN A 44 0.35 4.15 8.20
N SER A 45 0.50 3.08 7.42
CA SER A 45 -0.04 1.77 7.79
C SER A 45 0.70 1.13 8.99
N HIS A 46 1.99 1.41 9.14
CA HIS A 46 2.78 0.96 10.29
C HIS A 46 2.34 1.70 11.57
N LEU A 47 2.15 3.03 11.48
CA LEU A 47 1.66 3.82 12.62
C LEU A 47 0.26 3.38 13.05
N MET A 48 -0.62 3.07 12.08
CA MET A 48 -1.94 2.50 12.37
C MET A 48 -1.84 1.15 13.11
N ALA A 49 -0.90 0.28 12.72
CA ALA A 49 -0.70 -0.99 13.40
C ALA A 49 -0.23 -0.80 14.85
N PHE A 50 0.66 0.16 15.11
CA PHE A 50 1.10 0.48 16.47
C PHE A 50 -0.03 1.08 17.32
N ALA A 51 -0.81 2.00 16.77
CA ALA A 51 -1.96 2.58 17.46
C ALA A 51 -3.05 1.52 17.76
N ALA A 52 -3.27 0.57 16.84
CA ALA A 52 -4.19 -0.54 17.06
C ALA A 52 -3.71 -1.45 18.21
N GLU A 53 -2.41 -1.70 18.30
CA GLU A 53 -1.83 -2.48 19.41
C GLU A 53 -1.94 -1.73 20.75
N GLU A 54 -1.68 -0.43 20.78
CA GLU A 54 -1.92 0.39 21.97
C GLU A 54 -3.39 0.35 22.40
N SER A 55 -4.32 0.49 21.44
CA SER A 55 -5.75 0.36 21.70
C SER A 55 -6.10 -0.99 22.32
N ARG A 56 -5.57 -2.10 21.76
CA ARG A 56 -5.78 -3.46 22.27
C ARG A 56 -5.31 -3.62 23.72
N LEU A 57 -4.14 -3.06 24.06
CA LEU A 57 -3.59 -3.08 25.42
C LEU A 57 -4.40 -2.20 26.40
N ASN A 58 -5.07 -1.16 25.90
CA ASN A 58 -5.88 -0.22 26.68
C ASN A 58 -7.39 -0.46 26.50
N ASN A 59 -7.82 -1.72 26.43
CA ASN A 59 -9.23 -2.13 26.39
C ASN A 59 -10.05 -1.50 25.26
N GLY A 60 -9.45 -1.29 24.09
CA GLY A 60 -10.12 -0.71 22.92
C GLY A 60 -10.25 0.82 22.96
N LYS A 61 -9.44 1.50 23.77
CA LYS A 61 -9.39 2.98 23.81
C LYS A 61 -9.12 3.53 22.40
N SER A 62 -9.85 4.59 22.01
CA SER A 62 -9.59 5.32 20.76
C SER A 62 -8.23 6.03 20.82
N ILE A 63 -7.43 5.89 19.77
CA ILE A 63 -6.09 6.48 19.64
C ILE A 63 -6.09 7.51 18.51
N GLU A 64 -5.50 8.68 18.76
CA GLU A 64 -5.30 9.71 17.74
C GLU A 64 -4.03 9.40 16.95
N LEU A 65 -4.15 9.13 15.64
CA LEU A 65 -2.99 8.78 14.82
C LEU A 65 -2.04 9.95 14.58
N ALA A 66 -2.52 11.19 14.70
CA ALA A 66 -1.70 12.39 14.50
C ALA A 66 -0.68 12.63 15.63
N SER A 67 -0.77 11.89 16.73
CA SER A 67 0.16 11.97 17.85
C SER A 67 1.34 10.98 17.76
N PHE A 68 1.50 10.28 16.64
CA PHE A 68 2.61 9.38 16.31
C PHE A 68 3.47 9.96 15.18
#